data_AF-A0A9P4NYH8-F1
#
_entry.id   AF-A0A9P4NYH8-F1
#
_cell.length_a   1.000
_cell.length_b   1.000
_cell.length_c   1.000
_cell.angle_alpha   90.00
_cell.angle_beta   90.00
_cell.angle_gamma   90.00
#
_symmetry.space_group_name_H-M   'P 1'
#
loop_
_entity.id
_entity.type
_entity.pdbx_description
1 polymer ?
#
loop_
_entity_poly.entity_id
_entity_poly.type
_entity_poly.pdbx_seq_one_letter_code
_entity_poly.pdbx_strand_id
1 'polypeptide(L)'
;KRGLYLALYVRDGVLPSNSLRDDRYHWALLSMPIATDRRPDKASRFHARNFFSSPDQTNWVFEEIYVDASGTPKLLSKTYIGDILDNERFLETLMDVPMIQDAPEWSCVEWIKKALDDITREGEAV
;
A
#
# COMPACT_ATOMS: atom_id res chain seq x y z
N LYS A 1 2.97 3.59 19.41
CA LYS A 1 1.84 2.81 18.86
C LYS A 1 1.51 3.36 17.47
N ARG A 2 1.37 2.52 16.46
CA ARG A 2 1.06 2.94 15.08
C ARG A 2 -0.29 2.37 14.67
N GLY A 3 -1.08 3.18 13.99
CA GLY A 3 -2.35 2.76 13.40
C GLY A 3 -2.11 2.37 11.95
N LEU A 4 -2.80 1.31 11.53
CA LEU A 4 -2.91 0.86 10.16
C LEU A 4 -4.11 1.52 9.49
N TYR A 5 -3.88 2.03 8.28
CA TYR A 5 -4.90 2.70 7.49
C TYR A 5 -4.90 2.13 6.08
N LEU A 6 -6.10 1.90 5.53
CA LEU A 6 -6.29 1.66 4.11
C LEU A 6 -6.35 3.01 3.39
N ALA A 7 -5.54 3.20 2.36
CA ALA A 7 -5.38 4.47 1.67
C ALA A 7 -5.68 4.36 0.18
N LEU A 8 -6.41 5.35 -0.34
CA LEU A 8 -6.76 5.50 -1.75
C LEU A 8 -6.06 6.72 -2.32
N TYR A 9 -5.37 6.53 -3.44
CA TYR A 9 -4.66 7.57 -4.17
C TYR A 9 -5.19 7.70 -5.60
N VAL A 10 -5.03 8.88 -6.19
CA VAL A 10 -5.00 9.01 -7.66
C VAL A 10 -3.80 8.23 -8.17
N ARG A 11 -3.98 7.41 -9.22
CA ARG A 11 -2.89 6.61 -9.78
C ARG A 11 -1.87 7.47 -10.54
N ASP A 12 -0.61 7.10 -10.42
CA ASP A 12 0.50 7.71 -11.14
C ASP A 12 0.78 6.98 -12.46
N GLY A 13 1.06 7.75 -13.52
CA GLY A 13 1.46 7.22 -14.83
C GLY A 13 0.36 7.28 -15.91
N VAL A 14 0.74 6.90 -17.12
CA VAL A 14 -0.17 6.78 -18.27
C VAL A 14 -0.85 5.42 -18.21
N LEU A 15 -2.18 5.41 -18.13
CA LEU A 15 -2.93 4.17 -18.24
C LEU A 15 -2.91 3.67 -19.69
N PRO A 16 -2.69 2.36 -19.93
CA PRO A 16 -2.93 1.78 -21.25
C PRO A 16 -4.37 2.07 -21.68
N SER A 17 -4.60 2.51 -22.92
CA SER A 17 -5.93 2.95 -23.39
C SER A 17 -6.99 1.83 -23.39
N ASN A 18 -6.54 0.58 -23.25
CA ASN A 18 -7.31 -0.65 -23.18
C ASN A 18 -7.47 -1.19 -21.74
N SER A 19 -7.20 -0.37 -20.72
CA SER A 19 -7.54 -0.69 -19.33
C SER A 19 -9.06 -0.87 -19.18
N LEU A 20 -9.48 -2.10 -18.87
CA LEU A 20 -10.88 -2.48 -18.61
C LEU A 20 -11.29 -2.29 -17.14
N ARG A 21 -10.36 -1.88 -16.27
CA ARG A 21 -10.56 -1.76 -14.82
C ARG A 21 -10.52 -0.30 -14.40
N ASP A 22 -11.02 -0.01 -13.20
CA ASP A 22 -10.91 1.31 -12.58
C ASP A 22 -9.46 1.60 -12.14
N ASP A 23 -8.53 1.57 -13.10
CA ASP A 23 -7.09 1.79 -12.89
C ASP A 23 -6.77 3.27 -12.63
N ARG A 24 -7.79 4.13 -12.47
CA ARG A 24 -7.62 5.55 -12.11
C ARG A 24 -7.13 5.71 -10.67
N TYR A 25 -7.30 4.68 -9.85
CA TYR A 25 -6.96 4.72 -8.44
C TYR A 25 -5.86 3.72 -8.09
N HIS A 26 -5.16 4.04 -7.01
CA HIS A 26 -4.09 3.23 -6.46
C HIS A 26 -4.32 3.00 -4.98
N TRP A 27 -4.29 1.73 -4.57
CA TRP A 27 -4.50 1.35 -3.17
C TRP A 27 -3.16 1.07 -2.49
N ALA A 28 -3.07 1.49 -1.24
CA ALA A 28 -1.89 1.30 -0.39
C ALA A 28 -2.30 1.13 1.07
N LEU A 29 -1.38 0.59 1.88
CA LEU A 29 -1.47 0.63 3.33
C LEU A 29 -0.63 1.80 3.87
N LEU A 30 -1.11 2.43 4.93
CA LEU A 30 -0.40 3.48 5.65
C LEU A 30 -0.23 3.09 7.12
N SER A 31 1.00 3.16 7.61
CA SER A 31 1.32 3.08 9.03
C SER A 31 1.65 4.47 9.57
N MET A 32 0.78 5.00 10.43
CA MET A 32 0.93 6.33 11.00
C MET A 32 1.02 6.26 12.52
N PRO A 33 1.84 7.09 13.17
CA PRO A 33 1.76 7.25 14.62
C PRO A 33 0.35 7.65 15.04
N ILE A 34 -0.19 6.98 16.05
CA ILE A 34 -1.45 7.37 16.69
C ILE A 34 -1.09 8.54 17.60
N ALA A 35 -1.74 9.68 17.38
CA ALA A 35 -1.36 10.97 17.95
C ALA A 35 -0.92 10.88 19.43
N THR A 36 0.32 11.27 19.69
CA THR A 36 0.67 12.04 20.88
C THR A 36 0.63 13.53 20.47
N ASP A 37 0.64 14.48 21.39
CA ASP A 37 0.45 15.94 21.15
C ASP A 37 1.41 16.61 20.12
N ARG A 38 2.24 15.84 19.43
CA ARG A 38 3.12 16.27 18.34
C ARG A 38 2.63 15.68 17.03
N ARG A 39 2.58 16.50 15.99
CA ARG A 39 2.24 16.05 14.63
C ARG A 39 3.09 14.81 14.31
N PRO A 40 2.52 13.75 13.73
CA PRO A 40 3.34 12.67 13.21
C PRO A 40 4.11 13.18 11.99
N ASP A 41 5.41 13.39 12.14
CA ASP A 41 6.25 13.95 11.07
C ASP A 41 6.36 13.02 9.85
N LYS A 42 6.16 11.70 10.04
CA LYS A 42 6.34 10.68 8.99
C LYS A 42 5.37 9.50 9.15
N ALA A 43 4.73 9.13 8.05
CA ALA A 43 4.01 7.89 7.84
C ALA A 43 4.81 6.96 6.92
N SER A 44 4.64 5.64 7.06
CA SER A 44 5.13 4.67 6.08
C SER A 44 3.98 4.29 5.15
N ARG A 45 4.23 4.30 3.84
CA ARG A 45 3.30 3.81 2.81
C ARG A 45 3.85 2.53 2.20
N PHE A 46 3.02 1.50 2.20
CA PHE A 46 3.33 0.19 1.64
C PHE A 46 2.37 -0.09 0.48
N HIS A 47 2.92 -0.46 -0.67
CA HIS A 47 2.12 -0.75 -1.85
C HIS A 47 2.84 -1.68 -2.83
N ALA A 48 2.04 -2.38 -3.64
CA ALA A 48 2.51 -2.95 -4.89
C ALA A 48 2.34 -1.92 -5.99
N ARG A 49 3.41 -1.61 -6.74
CA ARG A 49 3.35 -0.68 -7.87
C ARG A 49 4.07 -1.23 -9.10
N ASN A 50 3.71 -0.68 -10.25
CA ASN A 50 4.46 -0.87 -11.48
C ASN A 50 5.81 -0.16 -11.39
N PHE A 51 6.85 -0.86 -11.82
CA PHE A 51 8.21 -0.37 -11.99
C PHE A 51 8.67 -0.65 -13.41
N PHE A 52 8.96 0.42 -14.15
CA PHE A 52 9.50 0.35 -15.50
C PHE A 52 11.00 0.01 -15.39
N SER A 53 11.36 -1.24 -15.64
CA SER A 53 12.77 -1.66 -15.71
C SER A 53 13.41 -1.32 -17.06
N SER A 54 12.59 -1.19 -18.10
CA SER A 54 12.97 -0.72 -19.44
C SER A 54 11.75 -0.10 -20.14
N PRO A 55 11.91 0.56 -21.31
CA PRO A 55 10.79 1.13 -22.05
C PRO A 55 9.66 0.13 -22.37
N ASP A 56 10.02 -1.14 -22.57
CA ASP A 56 9.09 -2.21 -22.98
C ASP A 56 8.77 -3.19 -21.84
N GLN A 57 9.36 -3.02 -20.65
CA GLN A 57 9.20 -3.93 -19.53
C GLN A 57 8.73 -3.20 -18.28
N THR A 58 7.58 -3.66 -17.77
CA THR A 58 7.02 -3.21 -16.51
C THR A 58 6.87 -4.40 -15.59
N ASN A 59 7.45 -4.33 -14.40
CA ASN A 59 7.33 -5.35 -13.36
C ASN A 59 6.61 -4.77 -12.16
N TRP A 60 5.87 -5.62 -11.44
CA TRP A 60 5.33 -5.27 -10.14
C TRP A 60 6.41 -5.38 -9.07
N VAL A 61 6.49 -4.39 -8.20
CA VAL A 61 7.40 -4.37 -7.05
C VAL A 61 6.66 -3.97 -5.79
N PHE A 62 7.08 -4.53 -4.67
CA PHE A 62 6.74 -4.03 -3.34
C PHE A 62 7.60 -2.80 -3.07
N GLU A 63 7.01 -1.78 -2.47
CA GLU A 63 7.75 -0.59 -2.06
C GLU A 63 7.21 -0.08 -0.72
N GLU A 64 8.14 0.15 0.21
CA GLU A 64 7.94 0.99 1.39
C GLU A 64 8.57 2.37 1.13
N ILE A 65 7.78 3.43 1.34
CA ILE A 65 8.31 4.80 1.36
C ILE A 65 7.80 5.60 2.56
N TYR A 66 8.57 6.60 2.98
CA TYR A 66 8.12 7.59 3.93
C TYR A 66 7.34 8.70 3.24
N VAL A 67 6.17 9.05 3.79
CA VAL A 67 5.30 10.13 3.32
C VAL A 67 4.88 11.02 4.48
N ASP A 68 4.41 12.23 4.17
CA ASP A 68 3.82 13.12 5.17
C ASP A 68 2.51 12.50 5.69
N ALA A 69 2.38 12.39 7.03
CA ALA A 69 1.21 11.80 7.66
C ALA A 69 -0.05 12.68 7.52
N SER A 70 0.11 13.99 7.30
CA SER A 70 -0.99 14.90 6.98
C SER A 70 -1.61 14.61 5.61
N GLY A 71 -0.86 13.95 4.73
CA GLY A 71 -1.31 13.50 3.41
C GLY A 71 -0.36 13.93 2.29
N THR A 72 -0.65 13.46 1.08
CA THR A 72 0.02 13.94 -0.14
C THR A 72 -1.05 14.53 -1.07
N PRO A 73 -0.71 15.40 -2.04
CA PRO A 73 -1.70 15.98 -2.95
C PRO A 73 -2.55 14.96 -3.74
N LYS A 74 -2.06 13.70 -3.84
CA LYS A 74 -2.75 12.61 -4.54
C LYS A 74 -3.55 11.69 -3.63
N LEU A 75 -3.46 11.85 -2.31
CA LEU A 75 -4.23 11.08 -1.34
C LEU A 75 -5.69 11.53 -1.40
N LEU A 76 -6.59 10.61 -1.73
CA LEU A 76 -8.04 10.88 -1.81
C LEU A 76 -8.74 10.55 -0.50
N SER A 77 -8.38 9.42 0.12
CA SER A 77 -8.93 9.01 1.41
C SER A 77 -7.98 8.10 2.17
N LYS A 78 -8.08 8.10 3.50
CA LYS A 78 -7.48 7.09 4.36
C LYS A 78 -8.48 6.69 5.45
N THR A 79 -8.62 5.40 5.66
CA THR A 79 -9.56 4.82 6.63
C THR A 79 -8.76 4.04 7.65
N TYR A 80 -8.93 4.35 8.94
CA TYR A 80 -8.32 3.57 10.02
C TYR A 80 -8.94 2.17 10.03
N ILE A 81 -8.09 1.14 10.08
CA ILE A 81 -8.53 -0.27 10.03
C ILE A 81 -7.98 -1.12 11.19
N GLY A 82 -7.10 -0.57 12.02
CA GLY A 82 -6.61 -1.27 13.21
C GLY A 82 -5.31 -0.70 13.77
N ASP A 83 -4.89 -1.23 14.90
CA ASP A 83 -3.63 -0.93 15.56
C ASP A 83 -2.57 -1.96 15.16
N ILE A 84 -1.40 -1.52 14.71
CA ILE A 84 -0.26 -2.42 14.47
C ILE A 84 0.33 -2.82 15.83
N LEU A 85 0.33 -4.12 16.11
CA LEU A 85 0.81 -4.68 17.38
C LEU A 85 2.33 -4.82 17.42
N ASP A 86 2.91 -5.25 16.30
CA ASP A 86 4.35 -5.45 16.12
C ASP A 86 4.74 -4.95 14.72
N ASN A 87 5.71 -4.02 14.65
CA ASN A 87 6.08 -3.39 13.38
C ASN A 87 7.01 -4.26 12.54
N GLU A 88 7.85 -5.08 13.17
CA GLU A 88 8.81 -5.93 12.47
C GLU A 88 8.07 -7.08 11.80
N ARG A 89 7.23 -7.80 12.58
CA ARG A 89 6.40 -8.88 12.04
C ARG A 89 5.43 -8.40 10.96
N PHE A 90 4.78 -7.25 11.19
CA PHE A 90 3.93 -6.62 10.18
C PHE A 90 4.67 -6.37 8.87
N LEU A 91 5.91 -5.85 8.93
CA LEU A 91 6.70 -5.59 7.73
C LEU A 91 7.13 -6.88 7.04
N GLU A 92 7.55 -7.91 7.80
CA GLU A 92 7.87 -9.24 7.27
C GLU A 92 6.68 -9.83 6.51
N THR A 93 5.49 -9.83 7.13
CA THR A 93 4.24 -10.28 6.49
C THR A 93 3.95 -9.54 5.19
N LEU A 94 4.12 -8.21 5.15
CA LEU A 94 3.94 -7.44 3.92
C LEU A 94 4.94 -7.77 2.82
N MET A 95 6.20 -8.04 3.17
CA MET A 95 7.25 -8.41 2.23
C MET A 95 7.06 -9.81 1.66
N ASP A 96 6.42 -10.71 2.43
CA ASP A 96 6.14 -12.09 2.02
C ASP A 96 4.91 -12.23 1.11
N VAL A 97 4.07 -11.19 0.99
CA VAL A 97 2.94 -11.18 0.05
C VAL A 97 3.46 -11.37 -1.38
N PRO A 98 3.07 -12.45 -2.09
CA PRO A 98 3.63 -12.76 -3.40
C PRO A 98 3.43 -11.64 -4.42
N MET A 99 4.47 -11.30 -5.17
CA MET A 99 4.41 -10.33 -6.26
C MET A 99 4.34 -11.04 -7.61
N ILE A 100 3.12 -11.19 -8.15
CA ILE A 100 2.90 -11.97 -9.37
C ILE A 100 3.18 -11.10 -10.61
N GLN A 101 4.10 -11.56 -11.46
CA GLN A 101 4.42 -10.91 -12.73
C GLN A 101 3.58 -11.50 -13.87
N ASP A 102 3.42 -10.76 -14.96
CA ASP A 102 2.80 -11.24 -16.21
C ASP A 102 1.37 -11.82 -16.07
N ALA A 103 0.66 -11.43 -15.00
CA ALA A 103 -0.69 -11.88 -14.69
C ALA A 103 -1.71 -10.76 -14.89
N PRO A 104 -2.64 -10.85 -15.86
CA PRO A 104 -3.63 -9.80 -16.15
C PRO A 104 -4.60 -9.49 -15.00
N GLU A 105 -4.80 -10.45 -14.11
CA GLU A 105 -5.61 -10.30 -12.91
C GLU A 105 -4.88 -9.61 -11.76
N TRP A 106 -3.54 -9.55 -11.82
CA TRP A 106 -2.72 -9.00 -10.75
C TRP A 106 -2.77 -7.46 -10.72
N SER A 107 -2.88 -6.90 -9.53
CA SER A 107 -3.00 -5.45 -9.33
C SER A 107 -2.66 -5.05 -7.89
N CYS A 108 -2.54 -3.76 -7.63
CA CYS A 108 -2.43 -3.23 -6.27
C CYS A 108 -3.62 -3.64 -5.38
N VAL A 109 -4.82 -3.83 -5.95
CA VAL A 109 -6.01 -4.29 -5.22
C VAL A 109 -5.85 -5.73 -4.76
N GLU A 110 -5.36 -6.61 -5.64
CA GLU A 110 -5.15 -8.02 -5.29
C GLU A 110 -4.03 -8.18 -4.25
N TRP A 111 -2.96 -7.36 -4.34
CA TRP A 111 -1.93 -7.30 -3.30
C TRP A 111 -2.51 -6.86 -1.96
N ILE A 112 -3.34 -5.81 -1.91
CA ILE A 112 -3.98 -5.34 -0.68
C ILE A 112 -4.86 -6.41 -0.04
N LYS A 113 -5.67 -7.12 -0.83
CA LYS A 113 -6.52 -8.20 -0.32
C LYS A 113 -5.68 -9.27 0.37
N LYS A 114 -4.63 -9.76 -0.30
CA LYS A 114 -3.72 -10.77 0.25
C LYS A 114 -3.01 -10.28 1.51
N ALA A 115 -2.49 -9.05 1.47
CA ALA A 115 -1.84 -8.44 2.63
C ALA A 115 -2.78 -8.39 3.85
N LEU A 116 -4.04 -7.97 3.66
CA LEU A 116 -5.02 -7.90 4.75
C LEU A 116 -5.40 -9.29 5.27
N ASP A 117 -5.55 -10.28 4.39
CA ASP A 117 -5.80 -11.67 4.78
C ASP A 117 -4.63 -12.21 5.64
N ASP A 118 -3.38 -11.95 5.24
CA ASP A 118 -2.19 -12.40 5.95
C ASP A 118 -2.02 -11.68 7.29
N ILE A 119 -2.14 -10.35 7.35
CA ILE A 119 -2.11 -9.57 8.59
C ILE A 119 -3.16 -10.07 9.59
N THR A 120 -4.38 -10.36 9.10
CA THR A 120 -5.48 -10.86 9.93
C THR A 120 -5.17 -12.26 10.46
N ARG A 121 -4.63 -13.13 9.60
CA ARG A 121 -4.27 -14.52 9.94
C ARG A 121 -3.14 -14.59 10.97
N GLU A 122 -2.13 -13.73 10.85
CA GLU A 122 -0.97 -13.68 11.76
C GLU A 122 -1.24 -12.87 13.04
N GLY A 123 -2.38 -12.17 13.12
CA GLY A 123 -2.83 -11.42 14.29
C GLY A 123 -2.01 -10.15 14.55
N GLU A 124 -1.55 -9.49 13.49
CA GLU A 124 -0.59 -8.37 13.59
C GLU A 124 -1.26 -7.00 13.73
N ALA A 125 -2.56 -6.94 13.44
CA ALA A 125 -3.37 -5.75 13.67
C ALA A 125 -4.75 -6.09 14.25
N VAL A 126 -5.29 -5.20 15.11
CA VAL A 126 -6.59 -5.34 15.80
C VAL A 126 -7.42 -4.06 15.82
#